data_AF-A0A935LMH1-F1
#
_entry.id   AF-A0A935LMH1-F1
#
_cell.length_a   1.000
_cell.length_b   1.000
_cell.length_c   1.000
_cell.angle_alpha   90.00
_cell.angle_beta   90.00
_cell.angle_gamma   90.00
#
_symmetry.space_group_name_H-M   'P 1'
#
loop_
_entity.id
_entity.type
_entity.pdbx_description
1 polymer ?
#
loop_
_entity_poly.entity_id
_entity_poly.type
_entity_poly.pdbx_seq_one_letter_code
_entity_poly.pdbx_strand_id
1 'polypeptide(L)'
;MNRIKIEIKWAVIFSAMVLLWMLLEKWSGLHGKYIDYHLYLTNLFAIPAIIIMVWALKDKKRRYYSGQMNYKQGLISGIIISVLIALISPLTQWITTYGITPEFFPNVIKRSVELNYFESTVEAEANFNFANYAKQGLIGALVMGIVTTATAMIFIRSKNK
;
A
#
# COMPACT_ATOMS: atom_id res chain seq x y z
N MET A 1 -10.08 2.86 27.28
CA MET A 1 -9.45 3.71 26.22
C MET A 1 -9.10 2.83 25.02
N ASN A 2 -9.57 3.20 23.81
CA ASN A 2 -9.76 2.33 22.63
C ASN A 2 -8.61 1.37 22.29
N ARG A 3 -8.93 0.07 22.27
CA ARG A 3 -8.00 -1.04 21.96
C ARG A 3 -7.30 -0.92 20.60
N ILE A 4 -7.89 -0.16 19.66
CA ILE A 4 -7.42 -0.01 18.27
C ILE A 4 -6.83 1.37 17.93
N LYS A 5 -6.61 2.25 18.92
CA LYS A 5 -6.14 3.63 18.67
C LYS A 5 -4.78 3.68 17.96
N ILE A 6 -3.88 2.75 18.29
CA ILE A 6 -2.55 2.68 17.68
C ILE A 6 -2.68 2.25 16.22
N GLU A 7 -3.52 1.27 15.93
CA GLU A 7 -3.77 0.75 14.60
C GLU A 7 -4.36 1.82 13.67
N ILE A 8 -5.37 2.58 14.13
CA ILE A 8 -5.95 3.70 13.36
C ILE A 8 -4.88 4.75 13.03
N LYS A 9 -4.08 5.16 14.03
CA LYS A 9 -2.99 6.13 13.82
C LYS A 9 -2.04 5.66 12.72
N TRP A 10 -1.61 4.40 12.78
CA TRP A 10 -0.65 3.86 11.82
C TRP A 10 -1.26 3.62 10.43
N ALA A 11 -2.55 3.28 10.34
CA ALA A 11 -3.26 3.20 9.07
C ALA A 11 -3.29 4.58 8.38
N VAL A 12 -3.58 5.66 9.12
CA VAL A 12 -3.56 7.04 8.58
C VAL A 12 -2.15 7.44 8.12
N ILE A 13 -1.11 7.15 8.92
CA ILE A 13 0.29 7.41 8.54
C ILE A 13 0.67 6.64 7.27
N PHE A 14 0.26 5.37 7.17
CA PHE A 14 0.50 4.55 5.99
C PHE A 14 -0.19 5.14 4.75
N SER A 15 -1.46 5.52 4.85
CA SER A 15 -2.20 6.16 3.76
C SER A 15 -1.57 7.49 3.32
N ALA A 16 -1.06 8.29 4.26
CA ALA A 16 -0.31 9.50 3.92
C ALA A 16 0.99 9.18 3.16
N MET A 17 1.70 8.11 3.55
CA MET A 17 2.90 7.65 2.85
C MET A 17 2.60 7.16 1.43
N VAL A 18 1.47 6.49 1.22
CA VAL A 18 1.00 6.10 -0.13
C VAL A 18 0.86 7.34 -1.01
N LEU A 19 0.15 8.38 -0.54
CA LEU A 19 -0.04 9.61 -1.31
C LEU A 19 1.28 10.35 -1.57
N LEU A 20 2.18 10.39 -0.59
CA LEU A 20 3.51 10.96 -0.74
C LEU A 20 4.32 10.21 -1.82
N TRP A 21 4.24 8.88 -1.83
CA TRP A 21 4.90 8.07 -2.84
C TRP A 21 4.33 8.34 -4.25
N MET A 22 3.01 8.46 -4.38
CA MET A 22 2.39 8.79 -5.66
C MET A 22 2.79 10.17 -6.18
N LEU A 23 2.96 11.16 -5.29
CA LEU A 23 3.52 12.47 -5.66
C LEU A 23 4.96 12.34 -6.16
N LEU A 24 5.79 11.53 -5.50
CA LEU A 24 7.16 11.27 -5.90
C LEU A 24 7.24 10.59 -7.27
N GLU A 25 6.38 9.60 -7.53
CA GLU A 25 6.30 8.95 -8.84
C GLU A 25 5.89 9.93 -9.94
N LYS A 26 4.91 10.79 -9.67
CA LYS A 26 4.52 11.84 -10.61
C LYS A 26 5.68 12.81 -10.90
N TRP A 27 6.34 13.32 -9.86
CA TRP A 27 7.42 14.31 -10.01
C TRP A 27 8.67 13.74 -10.66
N SER A 28 8.99 12.47 -10.40
CA SER A 28 10.07 11.77 -11.10
C SER A 28 9.73 11.49 -12.57
N GLY A 29 8.47 11.68 -12.99
CA GLY A 29 8.01 11.50 -14.37
C GLY A 29 7.52 10.09 -14.68
N LEU A 30 7.40 9.20 -13.67
CA LEU A 30 6.96 7.81 -13.86
C LEU A 30 5.49 7.71 -14.30
N HIS A 31 4.68 8.74 -14.06
CA HIS A 31 3.30 8.79 -14.55
C HIS A 31 3.16 9.44 -15.94
N GLY A 32 4.28 9.76 -16.60
CA GLY A 32 4.32 10.40 -17.91
C GLY A 32 5.57 10.01 -18.71
N LYS A 33 6.59 10.88 -18.71
CA LYS A 33 7.80 10.74 -19.55
C LYS A 33 8.49 9.37 -19.42
N TYR A 34 8.50 8.78 -18.23
CA TYR A 34 9.23 7.55 -17.91
C TYR A 34 8.27 6.40 -17.56
N ILE A 35 7.08 6.38 -18.17
CA ILE A 35 6.04 5.38 -17.86
C ILE A 35 6.47 3.94 -18.15
N ASP A 36 7.41 3.73 -19.08
CA ASP A 36 8.00 2.41 -19.34
C ASP A 36 8.73 1.83 -18.13
N TYR A 37 9.30 2.71 -17.29
CA TYR A 37 9.99 2.31 -16.07
C TYR A 37 9.06 2.18 -14.86
N HIS A 38 7.81 2.67 -14.96
CA HIS A 38 6.85 2.65 -13.86
C HIS A 38 6.64 1.24 -13.30
N LEU A 39 6.47 0.23 -14.17
CA LEU A 39 6.23 -1.16 -13.78
C LEU A 39 7.34 -1.72 -12.87
N TYR A 40 8.57 -1.27 -13.05
CA TYR A 40 9.72 -1.74 -12.28
C TYR A 40 9.92 -0.92 -11.01
N LEU A 41 9.79 0.41 -11.12
CA LEU A 41 10.17 1.33 -10.05
C LEU A 41 9.07 1.52 -9.00
N THR A 42 7.79 1.36 -9.35
CA THR A 42 6.68 1.49 -8.39
C THR A 42 6.76 0.45 -7.27
N ASN A 43 7.28 -0.75 -7.56
CA ASN A 43 7.46 -1.83 -6.58
C ASN A 43 8.42 -1.46 -5.44
N LEU A 44 9.28 -0.45 -5.63
CA LEU A 44 10.14 0.07 -4.56
C LEU A 44 9.34 0.64 -3.38
N PHE A 45 8.06 0.96 -3.57
CA PHE A 45 7.13 1.34 -2.50
C PHE A 45 7.06 0.27 -1.38
N ALA A 46 7.33 -1.00 -1.69
CA ALA A 46 7.37 -2.06 -0.69
C ALA A 46 8.34 -1.73 0.47
N ILE A 47 9.44 -1.03 0.20
CA ILE A 47 10.45 -0.67 1.20
C ILE A 47 9.86 0.24 2.28
N PRO A 48 9.37 1.47 1.97
CA PRO A 48 8.74 2.32 2.98
C PRO A 48 7.49 1.69 3.59
N ALA A 49 6.70 0.92 2.83
CA ALA A 49 5.53 0.23 3.35
C ALA A 49 5.87 -0.77 4.47
N ILE A 50 6.89 -1.62 4.26
CA ILE A 50 7.37 -2.58 5.26
C ILE A 50 7.91 -1.86 6.49
N ILE A 51 8.69 -0.79 6.30
CA ILE A 51 9.23 0.02 7.40
C ILE A 51 8.10 0.55 8.29
N ILE A 52 7.06 1.15 7.70
CA ILE A 52 5.91 1.66 8.46
C ILE A 52 5.18 0.52 9.17
N MET A 53 4.95 -0.62 8.52
CA MET A 53 4.28 -1.76 9.14
C MET A 53 5.08 -2.30 10.35
N VAL A 54 6.40 -2.41 10.22
CA VAL A 54 7.31 -2.82 11.31
C VAL A 54 7.27 -1.82 12.45
N TRP A 55 7.28 -0.51 12.17
CA TRP A 55 7.17 0.52 13.19
C TRP A 55 5.82 0.50 13.89
N ALA A 56 4.73 0.24 13.16
CA ALA A 56 3.40 0.10 13.73
C ALA A 56 3.34 -1.05 14.75
N LEU A 57 3.85 -2.22 14.39
CA LEU A 57 3.91 -3.39 15.27
C LEU A 57 4.83 -3.16 16.47
N LYS A 58 5.98 -2.52 16.29
CA LYS A 58 6.90 -2.16 17.39
C LYS A 58 6.26 -1.16 18.35
N ASP A 59 5.53 -0.17 17.85
CA ASP A 59 4.84 0.81 18.67
C ASP A 59 3.70 0.15 19.47
N LYS A 60 2.94 -0.77 18.85
CA LYS A 60 1.93 -1.57 19.54
C LYS A 60 2.56 -2.41 20.65
N LYS A 61 3.65 -3.12 20.35
CA LYS A 61 4.40 -3.91 21.34
C LYS A 61 4.80 -3.07 22.55
N ARG A 62 5.41 -1.90 22.32
CA ARG A 62 5.92 -1.03 23.39
C ARG A 62 4.79 -0.40 24.21
N ARG A 63 3.79 0.21 23.56
CA ARG A 63 2.80 1.06 24.23
C ARG A 63 1.57 0.31 24.76
N TYR A 64 1.17 -0.79 24.11
CA TYR A 64 -0.03 -1.53 24.48
C TYR A 64 0.29 -2.83 25.22
N TYR A 65 1.35 -3.53 24.80
CA TYR A 65 1.77 -4.80 25.39
C TYR A 65 2.98 -4.67 26.34
N SER A 66 3.35 -3.45 26.75
CA SER A 66 4.45 -3.19 27.68
C SER A 66 5.78 -3.87 27.30
N GLY A 67 6.06 -3.97 26.01
CA GLY A 67 7.26 -4.63 25.48
C GLY A 67 7.16 -6.15 25.36
N GLN A 68 6.07 -6.78 25.79
CA GLN A 68 5.85 -8.23 25.74
C GLN A 68 4.70 -8.60 24.81
N MET A 69 5.02 -8.82 23.53
CA MET A 69 4.03 -9.17 22.52
C MET A 69 4.33 -10.54 21.93
N ASN A 70 3.37 -11.46 22.03
CA ASN A 70 3.46 -12.77 21.42
C ASN A 70 3.10 -12.71 19.92
N TYR A 71 3.36 -13.80 19.20
CA TYR A 71 3.15 -13.86 17.75
C TYR A 71 1.68 -13.61 17.37
N LYS A 72 0.74 -14.27 18.05
CA LYS A 72 -0.71 -14.16 17.76
C LYS A 72 -1.23 -12.74 17.97
N GLN A 73 -0.80 -12.08 19.05
CA GLN A 73 -1.17 -10.69 19.36
C GLN A 73 -0.70 -9.73 18.27
N GLY A 74 0.56 -9.86 17.83
CA GLY A 74 1.07 -9.01 16.76
C GLY A 74 0.43 -9.31 15.40
N LEU A 75 0.13 -10.58 15.11
CA LEU A 75 -0.58 -10.96 13.89
C LEU A 75 -1.97 -10.32 13.83
N ILE A 76 -2.74 -10.39 14.93
CA ILE A 76 -4.06 -9.74 15.03
C ILE A 76 -3.93 -8.22 14.84
N SER A 77 -2.95 -7.58 15.46
CA SER A 77 -2.75 -6.13 15.32
C SER A 77 -2.41 -5.74 13.89
N GLY A 78 -1.50 -6.48 13.23
CA GLY A 78 -1.16 -6.22 11.82
C GLY A 78 -2.32 -6.49 10.85
N ILE A 79 -3.16 -7.50 11.12
CA ILE A 79 -4.41 -7.72 10.36
C ILE A 79 -5.34 -6.51 10.52
N ILE A 80 -5.56 -6.02 11.74
CA ILE A 80 -6.41 -4.84 11.98
C ILE A 80 -5.86 -3.62 11.23
N ILE A 81 -4.55 -3.38 11.27
CA ILE A 81 -3.92 -2.29 10.51
C ILE A 81 -4.17 -2.48 9.01
N SER A 82 -3.98 -3.69 8.49
CA SER A 82 -4.16 -4.01 7.07
C SER A 82 -5.61 -3.79 6.62
N VAL A 83 -6.59 -4.18 7.43
CA VAL A 83 -8.02 -3.92 7.17
C VAL A 83 -8.30 -2.42 7.15
N LEU A 84 -7.78 -1.65 8.11
CA LEU A 84 -7.97 -0.21 8.14
C LEU A 84 -7.35 0.47 6.91
N ILE A 85 -6.14 0.06 6.50
CA ILE A 85 -5.50 0.55 5.26
C ILE A 85 -6.35 0.19 4.05
N ALA A 86 -6.82 -1.06 3.96
CA ALA A 86 -7.64 -1.51 2.84
C ALA A 86 -8.96 -0.73 2.74
N LEU A 87 -9.58 -0.37 3.86
CA LEU A 87 -10.78 0.49 3.88
C LEU A 87 -10.50 1.92 3.43
N ILE A 88 -9.31 2.46 3.73
CA ILE A 88 -8.90 3.80 3.28
C ILE A 88 -8.41 3.77 1.82
N SER A 89 -7.99 2.61 1.31
CA SER A 89 -7.33 2.48 0.00
C SER A 89 -8.14 3.02 -1.19
N PRO A 90 -9.49 2.86 -1.30
CA PRO A 90 -10.23 3.44 -2.41
C PRO A 90 -10.20 4.97 -2.40
N LEU A 91 -10.18 5.60 -1.22
CA LEU A 91 -10.06 7.04 -1.09
C LEU A 91 -8.66 7.51 -1.53
N THR A 92 -7.59 6.85 -1.06
CA THR A 92 -6.24 7.22 -1.53
C THR A 92 -6.09 6.98 -3.02
N GLN A 93 -6.66 5.90 -3.56
CA GLN A 93 -6.66 5.63 -4.99
C GLN A 93 -7.40 6.72 -5.76
N TRP A 94 -8.53 7.20 -5.24
CA TRP A 94 -9.30 8.27 -5.87
C TRP A 94 -8.51 9.58 -5.90
N ILE A 95 -7.87 9.93 -4.78
CA ILE A 95 -6.99 11.10 -4.70
C ILE A 95 -5.82 10.95 -5.68
N THR A 96 -5.20 9.77 -5.78
CA THR A 96 -4.11 9.51 -6.72
C THR A 96 -4.58 9.68 -8.16
N THR A 97 -5.67 9.03 -8.54
CA THR A 97 -6.18 9.05 -9.92
C THR A 97 -6.66 10.43 -10.34
N TYR A 98 -7.47 11.11 -9.53
CA TYR A 98 -8.13 12.34 -9.96
C TYR A 98 -7.44 13.62 -9.48
N GLY A 99 -6.68 13.54 -8.39
CA GLY A 99 -5.99 14.69 -7.80
C GLY A 99 -4.50 14.74 -8.13
N ILE A 100 -3.78 13.62 -7.95
CA ILE A 100 -2.33 13.58 -8.14
C ILE A 100 -2.01 13.44 -9.62
N THR A 101 -2.51 12.42 -10.31
CA THR A 101 -2.13 12.08 -11.69
C THR A 101 -3.32 11.73 -12.60
N PRO A 102 -4.18 12.71 -12.92
CA PRO A 102 -5.29 12.50 -13.88
C PRO A 102 -4.84 12.00 -15.26
N GLU A 103 -3.59 12.27 -15.63
CA GLU A 103 -2.97 11.85 -16.88
C GLU A 103 -2.47 10.40 -16.90
N PHE A 104 -2.34 9.73 -15.75
CA PHE A 104 -1.69 8.41 -15.67
C PHE A 104 -2.41 7.34 -16.51
N PHE A 105 -3.73 7.21 -16.36
CA PHE A 105 -4.48 6.18 -17.10
C PHE A 105 -4.44 6.40 -18.62
N PRO A 106 -4.71 7.61 -19.16
CA PRO A 106 -4.52 7.87 -20.58
C PRO A 106 -3.10 7.55 -21.08
N ASN A 107 -2.08 7.91 -20.31
CA ASN A 107 -0.69 7.68 -20.69
C ASN A 107 -0.35 6.18 -20.71
N VAL A 108 -0.74 5.43 -19.68
CA VAL A 108 -0.40 4.00 -19.58
C VAL A 108 -1.19 3.17 -20.60
N ILE A 109 -2.46 3.52 -20.86
CA ILE A 109 -3.29 2.88 -21.89
C ILE A 109 -2.63 3.05 -23.25
N LYS A 110 -2.35 4.29 -23.66
CA LYS A 110 -1.71 4.59 -24.94
C LYS A 110 -0.40 3.82 -25.08
N ARG A 111 0.45 3.89 -24.05
CA ARG A 111 1.76 3.25 -24.10
C ARG A 111 1.68 1.72 -24.12
N SER A 112 0.74 1.12 -23.38
CA SER A 112 0.56 -0.33 -23.36
C SER A 112 0.16 -0.91 -24.72
N VAL A 113 -0.65 -0.17 -25.49
CA VAL A 113 -1.04 -0.56 -26.85
C VAL A 113 0.11 -0.35 -27.82
N GLU A 114 0.86 0.76 -27.72
CA GLU A 114 2.08 0.99 -28.52
C GLU A 114 3.13 -0.12 -28.34
N LEU A 115 3.23 -0.69 -27.13
CA LEU A 115 4.15 -1.78 -26.81
C LEU A 115 3.58 -3.17 -27.09
N ASN A 116 2.38 -3.27 -27.68
CA ASN A 116 1.64 -4.53 -27.92
C ASN A 116 1.43 -5.37 -26.63
N TYR A 117 1.35 -4.72 -25.46
CA TYR A 117 1.00 -5.39 -24.21
C TYR A 117 -0.50 -5.70 -24.13
N PHE A 118 -1.32 -4.88 -24.80
CA PHE A 118 -2.74 -5.14 -25.06
C PHE A 118 -3.01 -5.04 -26.56
N GLU A 119 -3.94 -5.84 -27.07
CA GLU A 119 -4.27 -5.88 -28.50
C GLU A 119 -5.07 -4.64 -28.94
N SER A 120 -5.78 -3.99 -28.01
CA SER A 120 -6.59 -2.81 -28.29
C SER A 120 -6.70 -1.86 -27.10
N THR A 121 -7.04 -0.60 -27.38
CA THR A 121 -7.34 0.42 -26.36
C THR A 121 -8.47 -0.02 -25.42
N VAL A 122 -9.48 -0.72 -25.94
CA VAL A 122 -10.64 -1.20 -25.15
C VAL A 122 -10.19 -2.21 -24.10
N GLU A 123 -9.31 -3.13 -24.49
CA GLU A 123 -8.74 -4.13 -23.56
C GLU A 123 -7.87 -3.47 -22.48
N ALA A 124 -7.06 -2.48 -22.88
CA ALA A 124 -6.24 -1.70 -21.96
C ALA A 124 -7.11 -0.89 -20.97
N GLU A 125 -8.18 -0.23 -21.43
CA GLU A 125 -9.14 0.51 -20.59
C GLU A 125 -9.87 -0.40 -19.60
N ALA A 126 -10.17 -1.63 -20.01
CA ALA A 126 -10.77 -2.64 -19.14
C ALA A 126 -9.83 -3.05 -17.99
N ASN A 127 -8.52 -2.79 -18.09
CA ASN A 127 -7.52 -3.04 -17.05
C ASN A 127 -7.14 -1.76 -16.28
N PHE A 128 -6.82 -0.68 -16.99
CA PHE A 128 -6.34 0.59 -16.47
C PHE A 128 -7.46 1.58 -16.19
N ASN A 129 -8.18 1.34 -15.10
CA ASN A 129 -9.24 2.22 -14.64
C ASN A 129 -9.31 2.26 -13.12
N PHE A 130 -10.01 3.27 -12.60
CA PHE A 130 -10.16 3.50 -11.18
C PHE A 130 -10.79 2.30 -10.46
N ALA A 131 -11.84 1.69 -11.01
CA ALA A 131 -12.56 0.61 -10.34
C ALA A 131 -11.66 -0.61 -10.11
N ASN A 132 -10.88 -0.98 -11.12
CA ASN A 132 -9.90 -2.05 -11.01
C ASN A 132 -8.78 -1.71 -10.05
N TYR A 133 -8.20 -0.51 -10.15
CA TYR A 133 -7.10 -0.11 -9.27
C TYR A 133 -7.55 0.00 -7.81
N ALA A 134 -8.77 0.47 -7.55
CA ALA A 134 -9.34 0.49 -6.20
C ALA A 134 -9.54 -0.93 -5.66
N LYS A 135 -10.04 -1.86 -6.48
CA LYS A 135 -10.19 -3.27 -6.11
C LYS A 135 -8.82 -3.94 -5.85
N GLN A 136 -7.85 -3.71 -6.72
CA GLN A 136 -6.48 -4.23 -6.57
C GLN A 136 -5.81 -3.65 -5.33
N GLY A 137 -5.96 -2.35 -5.08
CA GLY A 137 -5.45 -1.69 -3.87
C GLY A 137 -6.03 -2.26 -2.60
N LEU A 138 -7.35 -2.52 -2.56
CA LEU A 138 -8.02 -3.14 -1.42
C LEU A 138 -7.49 -4.56 -1.15
N ILE A 139 -7.46 -5.41 -2.18
CA ILE A 139 -7.00 -6.80 -2.05
C ILE A 139 -5.50 -6.82 -1.71
N GLY A 140 -4.70 -6.03 -2.42
CA GLY A 140 -3.25 -5.93 -2.24
C GLY A 140 -2.88 -5.47 -0.83
N ALA A 141 -3.56 -4.45 -0.28
CA ALA A 141 -3.34 -3.98 1.07
C ALA A 141 -3.58 -5.08 2.13
N LEU A 142 -4.65 -5.88 1.96
CA LEU A 142 -4.94 -7.00 2.86
C LEU A 142 -3.88 -8.10 2.74
N VAL A 143 -3.62 -8.58 1.53
CA VAL A 143 -2.71 -9.71 1.30
C VAL A 143 -1.29 -9.35 1.70
N MET A 144 -0.75 -8.23 1.19
CA MET A 144 0.62 -7.81 1.50
C MET A 144 0.76 -7.41 2.96
N GLY A 145 -0.26 -6.79 3.56
CA GLY A 145 -0.26 -6.45 4.97
C GLY A 145 -0.19 -7.68 5.88
N ILE A 146 -0.95 -8.73 5.56
CA ILE A 146 -0.90 -10.02 6.28
C ILE A 146 0.46 -10.69 6.11
N VAL A 147 0.96 -10.83 4.88
CA VAL A 147 2.24 -11.48 4.59
C VAL A 147 3.40 -10.74 5.28
N THR A 148 3.42 -9.41 5.19
CA THR A 148 4.42 -8.57 5.83
C THR A 148 4.36 -8.71 7.34
N THR A 149 3.16 -8.70 7.93
CA THR A 149 2.97 -8.86 9.37
C THR A 149 3.46 -10.23 9.84
N ALA A 150 3.05 -11.30 9.16
CA ALA A 150 3.46 -12.67 9.50
C ALA A 150 4.99 -12.80 9.51
N THR A 151 5.64 -12.27 8.48
CA THR A 151 7.11 -12.26 8.36
C THR A 151 7.75 -11.40 9.45
N ALA A 152 7.30 -10.15 9.63
CA ALA A 152 7.85 -9.23 10.61
C ALA A 152 7.73 -9.76 12.04
N MET A 153 6.63 -10.45 12.36
CA MET A 153 6.37 -10.99 13.69
C MET A 153 7.31 -12.11 14.11
N ILE A 154 7.98 -12.78 13.17
CA ILE A 154 9.05 -13.75 13.48
C ILE A 154 10.18 -13.05 14.26
N PHE A 155 10.50 -11.81 13.88
CA PHE A 155 11.57 -11.00 14.46
C PHE A 155 11.09 -10.12 15.61
N ILE A 156 9.85 -9.60 15.55
CA ILE A 156 9.32 -8.65 16.55
C ILE A 156 8.82 -9.35 17.82
N ARG A 157 8.35 -10.60 17.74
CA ARG A 157 7.80 -11.33 18.90
C ARG A 157 8.81 -11.35 20.05
N SER A 158 8.32 -11.19 21.27
CA SER A 158 9.14 -11.49 22.44
C SER A 158 9.33 -13.01 22.50
N LYS A 159 10.59 -13.45 22.55
CA LYS A 159 10.87 -14.84 22.95
C LYS A 159 10.57 -14.90 24.44
N ASN A 160 9.63 -15.75 24.85
CA ASN A 160 9.55 -16.12 26.25
C ASN A 160 10.92 -16.69 26.61
N LYS A 161 11.54 -16.18 27.68
CA LYS A 161 12.67 -16.85 28.31
C LYS A 161 12.18 -18.17 28.90
#